data_AF-A0A9P6GU87-F1
#
_entry.id   AF-A0A9P6GU87-F1
#
_cell.length_a   1.000
_cell.length_b   1.000
_cell.length_c   1.000
_cell.angle_alpha   90.00
_cell.angle_beta   90.00
_cell.angle_gamma   90.00
#
_symmetry.space_group_name_H-M   'P 1'
#
loop_
_entity.id
_entity.type
_entity.pdbx_description
1 polymer ?
#
loop_
_entity_poly.entity_id
_entity_poly.type
_entity_poly.pdbx_seq_one_letter_code
_entity_poly.pdbx_strand_id
1 'polypeptide(L)'
;MIPSSLFLLTAAASTILAEFVPIHGCEWVPSSTAVKDIVFLSDASNTSAISWNAPAVSASCKTANATWIPINGHQYSVPCSPPENGMIYDIFRVSEDGTTALIMFRAFAQCAADIYAFHYEAVFPLDCKEDSEGSTGCAAKRNVTANCTAEEYLPPIRNPPPCYRCRRRS
;
A
#
# COMPACT_ATOMS: atom_id res chain seq x y z
N MET A 1 27.61 -54.41 -1.72
CA MET A 1 27.66 -53.26 -2.66
C MET A 1 26.26 -52.65 -2.69
N ILE A 2 26.09 -51.43 -2.18
CA ILE A 2 24.80 -50.71 -2.16
C ILE A 2 25.01 -49.45 -3.01
N PRO A 3 24.19 -49.16 -4.03
CA PRO A 3 24.29 -47.89 -4.72
C PRO A 3 23.47 -46.84 -3.95
N SER A 4 24.17 -45.84 -3.41
CA SER A 4 23.55 -44.62 -2.91
C SER A 4 22.97 -43.83 -4.09
N SER A 5 21.64 -43.76 -4.15
CA SER A 5 20.93 -42.90 -5.11
C SER A 5 20.86 -41.49 -4.53
N LEU A 6 21.65 -40.57 -5.09
CA LEU A 6 21.59 -39.15 -4.78
C LEU A 6 20.36 -38.55 -5.52
N PHE A 7 19.26 -38.32 -4.81
CA PHE A 7 18.15 -37.53 -5.34
C PHE A 7 18.47 -36.04 -5.18
N LEU A 8 18.83 -35.39 -6.29
CA LEU A 8 18.90 -33.93 -6.39
C LEU A 8 17.45 -33.39 -6.46
N LEU A 9 16.97 -32.78 -5.38
CA LEU A 9 15.81 -31.88 -5.46
C LEU A 9 16.25 -30.59 -6.15
N THR A 10 15.94 -30.45 -7.44
CA THR A 10 15.93 -29.15 -8.10
C THR A 10 14.72 -28.37 -7.59
N ALA A 11 14.94 -27.49 -6.60
CA ALA A 11 13.97 -26.48 -6.25
C ALA A 11 13.81 -25.54 -7.45
N ALA A 12 12.67 -25.60 -8.13
CA ALA A 12 12.31 -24.64 -9.15
C ALA A 12 12.09 -23.29 -8.45
N ALA A 13 13.07 -22.40 -8.55
CA ALA A 13 12.90 -21.00 -8.19
C ALA A 13 12.00 -20.36 -9.26
N SER A 14 10.71 -20.23 -8.97
CA SER A 14 9.81 -19.39 -9.77
C SER A 14 10.24 -17.93 -9.59
N THR A 15 11.08 -17.43 -10.51
CA THR A 15 11.35 -16.01 -10.64
C THR A 15 10.13 -15.35 -11.26
N ILE A 16 9.18 -14.93 -10.43
CA ILE A 16 8.16 -13.96 -10.85
C ILE A 16 8.95 -12.69 -11.17
N LEU A 17 9.00 -12.30 -12.45
CA LEU A 17 9.54 -10.99 -12.81
C LEU A 17 8.75 -9.95 -12.01
N ALA A 18 9.44 -9.10 -11.25
CA ALA A 18 8.80 -7.94 -10.67
C ALA A 18 8.26 -7.10 -11.84
N GLU A 19 6.94 -6.98 -11.93
CA GLU A 19 6.30 -6.05 -12.85
C GLU A 19 6.45 -4.64 -12.26
N PHE A 20 6.87 -3.69 -13.09
CA PHE A 20 7.02 -2.29 -12.74
C PHE A 20 6.00 -1.45 -13.50
N VAL A 21 5.65 -0.29 -12.97
CA VAL A 21 4.78 0.66 -13.68
C VAL A 21 5.47 1.14 -14.97
N PRO A 22 4.77 1.23 -16.10
CA PRO A 22 5.37 1.55 -17.40
C PRO A 22 5.61 3.08 -17.58
N ILE A 23 6.20 3.74 -16.57
CA ILE A 23 6.52 5.17 -16.59
C ILE A 23 8.03 5.34 -16.77
N HIS A 24 8.43 6.11 -17.78
CA HIS A 24 9.83 6.41 -18.05
C HIS A 24 10.51 7.07 -16.82
N GLY A 25 11.64 6.50 -16.39
CA GLY A 25 12.36 6.95 -15.19
C GLY A 25 11.81 6.44 -13.87
N CYS A 26 10.79 5.57 -13.91
CA CYS A 26 10.19 4.89 -12.77
C CYS A 26 10.18 3.36 -12.92
N GLU A 27 11.18 2.81 -13.62
CA GLU A 27 11.35 1.37 -13.84
C GLU A 27 11.66 0.58 -12.54
N TRP A 28 11.67 1.26 -11.39
CA TRP A 28 11.87 0.71 -10.06
C TRP A 28 10.60 0.76 -9.20
N VAL A 29 9.55 1.46 -9.64
CA VAL A 29 8.26 1.52 -8.93
C VAL A 29 7.44 0.27 -9.28
N PRO A 30 7.15 -0.60 -8.31
CA PRO A 30 6.55 -1.91 -8.61
C PRO A 30 5.05 -1.77 -8.92
N SER A 31 4.52 -2.58 -9.84
CA SER A 31 3.07 -2.62 -10.14
C SER A 31 2.25 -3.20 -9.00
N SER A 32 2.89 -3.91 -8.08
CA SER A 32 2.29 -4.45 -6.87
C SER A 32 3.26 -4.44 -5.70
N THR A 33 2.75 -4.33 -4.48
CA THR A 33 3.57 -4.27 -3.27
C THR A 33 2.92 -5.04 -2.13
N ALA A 34 3.75 -5.64 -1.28
CA ALA A 34 3.26 -6.32 -0.08
C ALA A 34 2.97 -5.28 1.02
N VAL A 35 1.72 -5.28 1.49
CA VAL A 35 1.26 -4.60 2.69
C VAL A 35 1.43 -5.55 3.89
N LYS A 36 2.12 -5.06 4.92
CA LYS A 36 2.53 -5.80 6.12
C LYS A 36 2.08 -5.07 7.38
N ASP A 37 2.19 -5.77 8.51
CA ASP A 37 1.93 -5.23 9.85
C ASP A 37 0.57 -4.53 9.99
N ILE A 38 -0.44 -5.11 9.33
CA ILE A 38 -1.79 -4.56 9.28
C ILE A 38 -2.44 -4.77 10.65
N VAL A 39 -2.77 -3.68 11.32
CA VAL A 39 -3.49 -3.66 12.59
C VAL A 39 -4.75 -2.85 12.39
N PHE A 40 -5.88 -3.41 12.79
CA PHE A 40 -7.15 -2.70 12.93
C PHE A 40 -7.79 -3.14 14.25
N LEU A 41 -7.95 -2.19 15.17
CA LEU A 41 -8.58 -2.42 16.45
C LEU A 41 -9.72 -1.43 16.55
N SER A 42 -10.96 -1.91 16.58
CA SER A 42 -12.13 -1.07 16.79
C SER A 42 -12.71 -1.40 18.16
N ASP A 43 -12.75 -0.41 19.04
CA ASP A 43 -13.48 -0.53 20.29
C ASP A 43 -14.96 -0.16 20.12
N ALA A 44 -15.78 -0.43 21.14
CA ALA A 44 -17.17 -0.02 21.18
C ALA A 44 -17.36 1.52 21.25
N SER A 45 -16.27 2.30 21.35
CA SER A 45 -16.29 3.76 21.51
C SER A 45 -16.05 4.55 20.21
N ASN A 46 -16.24 3.91 19.05
CA ASN A 46 -16.09 4.50 17.71
C ASN A 46 -14.66 4.97 17.36
N THR A 47 -13.69 4.71 18.22
CA THR A 47 -12.28 4.98 17.96
C THR A 47 -11.61 3.71 17.49
N SER A 48 -10.81 3.84 16.42
CA SER A 48 -10.05 2.70 15.91
C SER A 48 -8.56 3.02 15.83
N ALA A 49 -7.74 2.08 16.29
CA ALA A 49 -6.31 2.09 16.04
C ALA A 49 -6.04 1.34 14.73
N ILE A 50 -5.34 1.98 13.80
CA ILE A 50 -5.09 1.47 12.46
C ILE A 50 -3.63 1.66 12.10
N SER A 51 -2.98 0.63 11.58
CA SER A 51 -1.64 0.77 10.97
C SER A 51 -1.38 -0.25 9.88
N TRP A 52 -0.53 0.11 8.92
CA TRP A 52 0.04 -0.82 7.93
C TRP A 52 1.33 -0.24 7.33
N ASN A 53 2.14 -1.12 6.73
CA ASN A 53 3.39 -0.78 6.07
C ASN A 53 3.47 -1.38 4.67
N ALA A 54 3.90 -0.60 3.68
CA ALA A 54 4.26 -1.07 2.35
C ALA A 54 5.73 -0.69 2.05
N PRO A 55 6.70 -1.46 2.55
CA PRO A 55 8.11 -1.04 2.60
C PRO A 55 8.75 -0.90 1.22
N ALA A 56 8.30 -1.65 0.21
CA ALA A 56 8.87 -1.56 -1.14
C ALA A 56 8.59 -0.22 -1.83
N VAL A 57 7.62 0.55 -1.32
CA VAL A 57 7.22 1.87 -1.84
C VAL A 57 7.28 2.95 -0.77
N SER A 58 7.99 2.68 0.34
CA SER A 58 8.22 3.60 1.45
C SER A 58 6.95 4.18 2.08
N ALA A 59 5.80 3.47 2.04
CA ALA A 59 4.58 3.93 2.69
C ALA A 59 4.41 3.29 4.08
N SER A 60 4.16 4.12 5.09
CA SER A 60 3.90 3.69 6.47
C SER A 60 2.77 4.51 7.05
N CYS A 61 1.64 3.89 7.36
CA CYS A 61 0.41 4.56 7.78
C CYS A 61 0.03 4.15 9.19
N LYS A 62 -0.32 5.11 10.05
CA LYS A 62 -0.67 4.81 11.45
C LYS A 62 -1.52 5.89 12.10
N THR A 63 -2.56 5.47 12.82
CA THR A 63 -3.31 6.31 13.75
C THR A 63 -3.76 5.48 14.96
N ALA A 64 -3.88 6.11 16.12
CA ALA A 64 -4.46 5.49 17.31
C ALA A 64 -5.93 5.86 17.52
N ASN A 65 -6.39 6.93 16.85
CA ASN A 65 -7.67 7.57 17.12
C ASN A 65 -8.39 7.89 15.79
N ALA A 66 -8.65 6.87 14.98
CA ALA A 66 -9.41 7.05 13.75
C ALA A 66 -10.90 7.15 14.08
N THR A 67 -11.57 8.19 13.59
CA THR A 67 -13.03 8.25 13.54
C THR A 67 -13.48 7.82 12.15
N TRP A 68 -14.51 6.99 12.09
CA TRP A 68 -15.06 6.54 10.81
C TRP A 68 -16.13 7.48 10.27
N ILE A 69 -16.36 7.43 8.96
CA ILE A 69 -17.50 8.03 8.27
C ILE A 69 -18.30 6.95 7.52
N PRO A 70 -19.65 6.99 7.52
CA PRO A 70 -20.51 6.00 6.86
C PRO A 70 -20.45 6.16 5.34
N ILE A 71 -19.50 5.51 4.68
CA ILE A 71 -19.39 5.51 3.21
C ILE A 71 -19.10 4.09 2.77
N ASN A 72 -20.14 3.38 2.31
CA ASN A 72 -20.07 1.97 1.91
C ASN A 72 -19.40 1.11 2.99
N GLY A 73 -19.89 1.20 4.23
CA GLY A 73 -19.24 0.72 5.44
C GLY A 73 -18.57 1.82 6.25
N HIS A 74 -17.55 1.46 7.02
CA HIS A 74 -16.80 2.37 7.88
C HIS A 74 -15.50 2.78 7.19
N GLN A 75 -15.42 4.03 6.76
CA GLN A 75 -14.22 4.60 6.14
C GLN A 75 -13.44 5.43 7.15
N TYR A 76 -12.13 5.22 7.21
CA TYR A 76 -11.20 5.90 8.09
C TYR A 76 -10.14 6.64 7.28
N SER A 77 -9.79 7.84 7.74
CA SER A 77 -8.66 8.60 7.23
C SER A 77 -7.43 8.32 8.09
N VAL A 78 -6.34 7.85 7.48
CA VAL A 78 -5.14 7.42 8.19
C VAL A 78 -3.93 8.18 7.64
N PRO A 79 -3.16 8.87 8.51
CA PRO A 79 -1.98 9.60 8.08
C PRO A 79 -0.85 8.63 7.75
N CYS A 80 -0.11 8.95 6.68
CA CYS A 80 0.99 8.15 6.14
C CYS A 80 2.29 8.96 6.02
N SER A 81 3.42 8.26 6.20
CA SER A 81 4.80 8.77 6.08
C SER A 81 5.54 8.10 4.91
N PRO A 82 6.56 8.76 4.31
CA PRO A 82 7.15 10.05 4.72
C PRO A 82 6.35 11.27 4.24
N PRO A 83 6.20 12.32 5.07
CA PRO A 83 5.49 13.54 4.73
C PRO A 83 6.43 14.60 4.10
N GLU A 84 7.28 14.24 3.13
CA GLU A 84 8.22 15.23 2.53
C GLU A 84 7.49 16.42 1.87
N ASN A 85 6.20 16.29 1.57
CA ASN A 85 5.33 17.35 1.03
C ASN A 85 4.08 17.62 1.88
N GLY A 86 4.13 17.30 3.18
CA GLY A 86 2.99 17.40 4.09
C GLY A 86 2.34 16.05 4.40
N MET A 87 1.44 16.04 5.38
CA MET A 87 0.72 14.83 5.82
C MET A 87 -0.21 14.35 4.71
N ILE A 88 0.09 13.18 4.14
CA ILE A 88 -0.81 12.47 3.23
C ILE A 88 -1.76 11.64 4.09
N TYR A 89 -3.05 11.80 3.85
CA TYR A 89 -4.09 10.97 4.46
C TYR A 89 -4.60 9.99 3.41
N ASP A 90 -4.49 8.72 3.73
CA ASP A 90 -4.92 7.61 2.90
C ASP A 90 -6.04 6.83 3.61
N ILE A 91 -6.63 5.87 2.90
CA ILE A 91 -7.93 5.33 3.26
C ILE A 91 -7.80 3.89 3.75
N PHE A 92 -8.39 3.64 4.93
CA PHE A 92 -8.75 2.30 5.37
C PHE A 92 -10.28 2.22 5.38
N ARG A 93 -10.87 1.17 4.81
CA ARG A 93 -12.32 0.96 4.83
C ARG A 93 -12.63 -0.46 5.28
N VAL A 94 -13.66 -0.60 6.09
CA VAL A 94 -14.24 -1.89 6.49
C VAL A 94 -15.66 -1.96 5.93
N SER A 95 -16.03 -3.10 5.35
CA SER A 95 -17.38 -3.36 4.85
C SER A 95 -18.42 -3.33 5.97
N GLU A 96 -19.69 -3.12 5.62
CA GLU A 96 -20.80 -3.04 6.59
C GLU A 96 -20.96 -4.31 7.44
N ASP A 97 -20.63 -5.47 6.87
CA ASP A 97 -20.66 -6.76 7.57
C ASP A 97 -19.40 -7.02 8.43
N GLY A 98 -18.42 -6.11 8.42
CA GLY A 98 -17.18 -6.24 9.19
C GLY A 98 -16.20 -7.29 8.68
N THR A 99 -16.49 -7.97 7.57
CA THR A 99 -15.70 -9.14 7.14
C THR A 99 -14.57 -8.80 6.17
N THR A 100 -14.66 -7.66 5.48
CA THR A 100 -13.74 -7.27 4.41
C THR A 100 -13.17 -5.90 4.68
N ALA A 101 -11.86 -5.76 4.48
CA ALA A 101 -11.16 -4.49 4.52
C ALA A 101 -10.60 -4.12 3.14
N LEU A 102 -10.50 -2.81 2.92
CA LEU A 102 -9.84 -2.17 1.79
C LEU A 102 -8.82 -1.17 2.33
N ILE A 103 -7.58 -1.28 1.85
CA ILE A 103 -6.55 -0.24 2.02
C ILE A 103 -6.37 0.42 0.66
N MET A 104 -6.46 1.75 0.61
CA MET A 104 -6.05 2.57 -0.53
C MET A 104 -4.98 3.54 -0.04
N PHE A 105 -3.80 3.52 -0.66
CA PHE A 105 -2.71 4.41 -0.26
C PHE A 105 -1.91 4.89 -1.45
N ARG A 106 -1.15 5.97 -1.26
CA ARG A 106 -0.33 6.56 -2.31
C ARG A 106 1.15 6.44 -1.99
N ALA A 107 1.93 6.14 -3.02
CA ALA A 107 3.37 6.30 -3.00
C ALA A 107 3.77 7.40 -3.98
N PHE A 108 4.78 8.19 -3.62
CA PHE A 108 5.28 9.27 -4.45
C PHE A 108 6.66 8.90 -4.94
N ALA A 109 6.90 9.09 -6.23
CA ALA A 109 8.21 8.89 -6.80
C ALA A 109 8.54 9.99 -7.80
N GLN A 110 9.81 10.38 -7.79
CA GLN A 110 10.37 11.19 -8.85
C GLN A 110 10.75 10.26 -10.02
N CYS A 111 10.02 10.38 -11.11
CA CYS A 111 10.26 9.66 -12.36
C CYS A 111 10.98 10.60 -13.33
N ALA A 112 12.28 10.36 -13.54
CA ALA A 112 13.13 11.27 -14.31
C ALA A 112 13.06 12.74 -13.82
N ALA A 113 12.33 13.60 -14.52
CA ALA A 113 12.22 15.04 -14.23
C ALA A 113 10.93 15.42 -13.49
N ASP A 114 10.03 14.46 -13.28
CA ASP A 114 8.64 14.68 -12.90
C ASP A 114 8.29 13.91 -11.63
N ILE A 115 7.28 14.38 -10.89
CA ILE A 115 6.79 13.70 -9.69
C ILE A 115 5.46 13.03 -10.04
N TYR A 116 5.28 11.80 -9.60
CA TYR A 116 4.04 11.06 -9.75
C TYR A 116 3.54 10.57 -8.39
N ALA A 117 2.22 10.53 -8.22
CA ALA A 117 1.55 9.74 -7.20
C ALA A 117 1.06 8.43 -7.82
N PHE A 118 1.37 7.32 -7.15
CA PHE A 118 0.95 5.97 -7.53
C PHE A 118 -0.05 5.47 -6.50
N HIS A 119 -1.25 5.13 -6.94
CA HIS A 119 -2.35 4.71 -6.10
C HIS A 119 -2.35 3.19 -6.01
N TYR A 120 -2.24 2.66 -4.79
CA TYR A 120 -2.26 1.24 -4.51
C TYR A 120 -3.53 0.85 -3.77
N GLU A 121 -4.11 -0.28 -4.14
CA GLU A 121 -5.30 -0.82 -3.52
C GLU A 121 -5.13 -2.30 -3.15
N ALA A 122 -5.60 -2.66 -1.95
CA ALA A 122 -5.64 -4.03 -1.46
C ALA A 122 -6.98 -4.32 -0.79
N VAL A 123 -7.67 -5.38 -1.23
CA VAL A 123 -8.89 -5.91 -0.60
C VAL A 123 -8.56 -7.24 0.06
N PHE A 124 -8.98 -7.44 1.31
CA PHE A 124 -8.67 -8.64 2.06
C PHE A 124 -9.70 -8.95 3.16
N PRO A 125 -9.85 -10.21 3.54
CA PRO A 125 -10.72 -10.58 4.66
C PRO A 125 -10.11 -10.18 6.01
N LEU A 126 -10.94 -9.69 6.92
CA LEU A 126 -10.60 -9.47 8.33
C LEU A 126 -10.90 -10.71 9.17
N ASP A 127 -10.07 -10.97 10.18
CA ASP A 127 -10.35 -11.94 11.24
C ASP A 127 -10.73 -11.19 12.50
N CYS A 128 -12.03 -11.11 12.75
CA CYS A 128 -12.56 -10.47 13.93
C CYS A 128 -12.68 -11.49 15.06
N LYS A 129 -12.13 -11.15 16.22
CA LYS A 129 -12.32 -11.86 17.48
C LYS A 129 -13.01 -10.93 18.45
N GLU A 130 -14.16 -11.35 18.92
CA GLU A 130 -14.79 -10.73 20.09
C GLU A 130 -14.03 -11.15 21.34
N ASP A 131 -13.71 -10.19 22.20
CA ASP A 131 -13.27 -10.46 23.55
C ASP A 131 -14.46 -10.60 24.51
N SER A 132 -14.18 -11.07 25.72
CA SER A 132 -15.18 -11.30 26.76
C SER A 132 -15.84 -10.03 27.30
N GLU A 133 -15.35 -8.84 26.90
CA GLU A 133 -15.90 -7.54 27.28
C GLU A 133 -16.79 -6.94 26.17
N GLY A 134 -16.98 -7.67 25.05
CA GLY A 134 -17.81 -7.23 23.92
C GLY A 134 -17.09 -6.31 22.93
N SER A 135 -15.77 -6.17 23.06
CA SER A 135 -14.95 -5.45 22.09
C SER A 135 -14.50 -6.40 20.96
N THR A 136 -14.54 -5.91 19.72
CA THR A 136 -14.21 -6.72 18.54
C THR A 136 -12.86 -6.28 17.97
N GLY A 137 -11.81 -7.07 18.23
CA GLY A 137 -10.50 -6.88 17.62
C GLY A 137 -10.45 -7.56 16.25
N CYS A 138 -10.27 -6.80 15.17
CA CYS A 138 -10.26 -7.33 13.80
C CYS A 138 -8.86 -7.23 13.16
N ALA A 139 -8.10 -8.32 13.13
CA ALA A 139 -6.76 -8.32 12.55
C ALA A 139 -6.75 -8.91 11.12
N ALA A 140 -5.85 -8.42 10.26
CA ALA A 140 -5.56 -9.11 9.00
C ALA A 140 -4.79 -10.40 9.30
N LYS A 141 -5.19 -11.52 8.68
CA LYS A 141 -4.53 -12.83 8.93
C LYS A 141 -3.08 -12.90 8.45
N ARG A 142 -2.74 -12.15 7.40
CA ARG A 142 -1.49 -12.28 6.64
C ARG A 142 -1.13 -10.96 5.95
N ASN A 143 0.10 -10.90 5.42
CA ASN A 143 0.47 -9.87 4.45
C ASN A 143 -0.48 -9.92 3.25
N VAL A 144 -0.82 -8.76 2.73
CA VAL A 144 -1.75 -8.59 1.60
C VAL A 144 -0.99 -7.96 0.45
N THR A 145 -1.31 -8.34 -0.78
CA THR A 145 -0.74 -7.67 -1.97
C THR A 145 -1.65 -6.53 -2.36
N ALA A 146 -1.09 -5.32 -2.46
CA ALA A 146 -1.72 -4.17 -3.06
C ALA A 146 -1.24 -3.98 -4.50
N ASN A 147 -2.12 -3.62 -5.41
CA ASN A 147 -1.80 -3.36 -6.81
C ASN A 147 -1.90 -1.88 -7.11
N CYS A 148 -1.02 -1.37 -7.97
CA CYS A 148 -1.11 -0.03 -8.52
C CYS A 148 -2.33 0.04 -9.44
N THR A 149 -3.33 0.85 -9.09
CA THR A 149 -4.59 1.00 -9.84
C THR A 149 -4.64 2.28 -10.67
N ALA A 150 -3.88 3.29 -10.29
CA ALA A 150 -3.81 4.56 -11.01
C ALA A 150 -2.50 5.30 -10.75
N GLU A 151 -2.16 6.18 -11.68
CA GLU A 151 -1.06 7.12 -11.59
C GLU A 151 -1.55 8.56 -11.82
N GLU A 152 -1.05 9.49 -11.02
CA GLU A 152 -1.34 10.91 -11.14
C GLU A 152 -0.03 11.67 -11.34
N TYR A 153 0.08 12.41 -12.44
CA TYR A 153 1.19 13.31 -12.69
C TYR A 153 1.04 14.56 -11.82
N LEU A 154 2.07 14.85 -11.01
CA LEU A 154 2.14 16.02 -10.15
C LEU A 154 3.10 17.04 -10.77
N PRO A 155 2.59 18.12 -11.40
CA PRO A 155 3.44 19.09 -12.07
C PRO A 155 4.41 19.73 -11.07
N PRO A 156 5.67 20.01 -11.46
CA PRO A 156 6.62 20.66 -10.57
C PRO A 156 6.09 22.03 -10.14
N ILE A 157 6.25 22.35 -8.86
CA ILE A 157 5.99 23.70 -8.36
C ILE A 157 7.01 24.64 -9.03
N ARG A 158 6.55 25.30 -10.09
CA ARG A 158 7.08 26.50 -10.77
C ARG A 158 8.31 26.46 -11.67
N ASN A 159 9.15 25.43 -11.77
CA ASN A 159 10.19 25.42 -12.81
C ASN A 159 10.59 23.99 -13.22
N PRO A 160 10.14 23.48 -14.38
CA PRO A 160 10.68 22.24 -14.92
C PRO A 160 12.18 22.42 -15.27
N PRO A 161 13.01 21.37 -15.16
CA PRO A 161 14.41 21.45 -15.56
C PRO A 161 14.54 21.84 -17.04
N PRO A 162 15.60 22.58 -17.42
CA PRO A 162 15.75 23.08 -18.79
C PRO A 162 15.76 21.91 -19.78
N CYS A 163 14.77 21.87 -20.66
CA CYS A 163 14.70 20.90 -21.75
C CYS A 163 15.86 21.14 -22.73
N TYR A 164 16.94 20.38 -22.60
CA TYR A 164 18.12 20.47 -23.48
C TYR A 164 17.81 20.17 -24.96
N ARG A 165 16.69 19.51 -25.26
CA ARG A 165 16.23 19.22 -26.65
C ARG A 165 15.24 20.23 -27.22
N CYS A 166 14.67 21.13 -26.41
CA CYS A 166 13.71 22.12 -26.86
C CYS A 166 14.39 23.36 -27.49
N ARG A 167 15.71 23.50 -27.32
CA ARG A 167 16.51 24.61 -27.85
C ARG A 167 17.04 24.41 -29.29
N ARG A 168 16.56 23.40 -30.03
CA ARG A 168 16.94 23.16 -31.44
C ARG A 168 15.79 23.33 -32.44
N ARG A 169 14.74 24.06 -32.10
CA ARG A 169 13.74 24.53 -33.09
C ARG A 169 13.15 25.88 -32.68
N SER A 170 13.97 26.92 -32.75
CA SER A 170 13.62 28.26 -33.27
C SER A 170 14.81 29.21 -33.13
#